data_AF-A0A351MDC2-F1
#
_entry.id   AF-A0A351MDC2-F1
#
_cell.length_a   1.000
_cell.length_b   1.000
_cell.length_c   1.000
_cell.angle_alpha   90.00
_cell.angle_beta   90.00
_cell.angle_gamma   90.00
#
_symmetry.space_group_name_H-M   'P 1'
#
loop_
_entity.id
_entity.type
_entity.pdbx_description
1 polymer ?
#
loop_
_entity_poly.entity_id
_entity_poly.type
_entity_poly.pdbx_seq_one_letter_code
_entity_poly.pdbx_strand_id
1 'polypeptide(L)'
;MNDNDFARFCETWAGVQTIYGKEVTAPVLRAVFGVLQKYPLDAVEAALQAHMDDPDAGRFPPTPAHVVGKIRPSDADAAAIAWSRVVKAIRHVGYMATPDCGDRRIHAAINSMGGWSRLCVLQETALPFAARDFATLYLNADALPAPLPIGAENASRIAHGQLQEPHVLIGADGKPEGVPGVPVERHLPEPPPGTPLIRDRREALRSVMRVLQGGKGEDDGQG
;
A
#
# COMPACT_ATOMS: atom_id res chain seq x y z
N MET A 1 -18.78 5.93 12.89
CA MET A 1 -20.16 5.69 13.36
C MET A 1 -20.56 6.86 14.23
N ASN A 2 -21.84 7.18 14.25
CA ASN A 2 -22.46 8.14 15.17
C ASN A 2 -23.51 7.43 16.05
N ASP A 3 -24.16 8.16 16.95
CA ASP A 3 -25.13 7.59 17.90
C ASP A 3 -26.34 6.91 17.23
N ASN A 4 -26.73 7.32 16.02
CA ASN A 4 -27.81 6.68 15.28
C ASN A 4 -27.41 5.29 14.76
N ASP A 5 -26.11 5.02 14.61
CA ASP A 5 -25.58 3.71 14.20
C ASP A 5 -25.56 2.72 15.36
N PHE A 6 -25.73 3.16 16.60
CA PHE A 6 -25.55 2.34 17.81
C PHE A 6 -26.48 1.12 17.83
N ALA A 7 -27.76 1.30 17.50
CA ALA A 7 -28.75 0.22 17.51
C ALA A 7 -28.38 -0.88 16.50
N ARG A 8 -28.06 -0.48 15.27
CA ARG A 8 -27.66 -1.41 14.20
C ARG A 8 -26.33 -2.09 14.50
N PHE A 9 -25.35 -1.35 15.03
CA PHE A 9 -24.10 -1.93 15.51
C PHE A 9 -24.34 -3.02 16.55
N CYS A 10 -25.23 -2.76 17.52
CA CYS A 10 -25.54 -3.73 18.59
C CYS A 10 -26.18 -5.00 18.02
N GLU A 11 -27.10 -4.87 17.07
CA GLU A 11 -27.71 -6.00 16.37
C GLU A 11 -26.65 -6.83 15.62
N THR A 12 -25.80 -6.20 14.81
CA THR A 12 -24.76 -6.91 14.07
C THR A 12 -23.77 -7.59 15.02
N TRP A 13 -23.26 -6.89 16.02
CA TRP A 13 -22.27 -7.44 16.96
C TRP A 13 -22.85 -8.60 17.77
N ALA A 14 -24.07 -8.45 18.29
CA ALA A 14 -24.74 -9.51 19.03
C ALA A 14 -25.04 -10.72 18.14
N GLY A 15 -25.50 -10.49 16.91
CA GLY A 15 -25.73 -11.54 15.92
C GLY A 15 -24.48 -12.37 15.67
N VAL A 16 -23.33 -11.71 15.46
CA VAL A 16 -22.05 -12.41 15.26
C VAL A 16 -21.62 -13.17 16.50
N GLN A 17 -21.68 -12.57 17.69
CA GLN A 17 -21.33 -13.26 18.94
C GLN A 17 -22.22 -14.47 19.24
N THR A 18 -23.50 -14.42 18.84
CA THR A 18 -24.46 -15.53 18.99
C THR A 18 -24.04 -16.77 18.19
N ILE A 19 -23.43 -16.59 17.01
CA ILE A 19 -22.88 -17.71 16.21
C ILE A 19 -21.86 -18.52 17.02
N TYR A 20 -21.13 -17.85 17.91
CA TYR A 20 -20.13 -18.45 18.81
C TYR A 20 -20.70 -18.84 20.17
N GLY A 21 -22.02 -18.83 20.35
CA GLY A 21 -22.69 -19.16 21.61
C GLY A 21 -22.40 -18.15 22.73
N LYS A 22 -22.07 -16.89 22.39
CA LYS A 22 -21.80 -15.82 23.35
C LYS A 22 -23.00 -14.89 23.45
N GLU A 23 -23.50 -14.72 24.67
CA GLU A 23 -24.42 -13.63 25.00
C GLU A 23 -23.61 -12.37 25.34
N VAL A 24 -23.98 -11.25 24.73
CA VAL A 24 -23.37 -9.95 24.99
C VAL A 24 -24.29 -9.06 25.81
N THR A 25 -23.75 -8.48 26.87
CA THR A 25 -24.49 -7.57 27.74
C THR A 25 -24.40 -6.13 27.24
N ALA A 26 -25.36 -5.28 27.59
CA ALA A 26 -25.37 -3.87 27.20
C ALA A 26 -24.08 -3.09 27.59
N PRO A 27 -23.45 -3.32 28.76
CA PRO A 27 -22.15 -2.72 29.08
C PRO A 27 -21.04 -3.13 28.10
N VAL A 28 -20.99 -4.39 27.68
CA VAL A 28 -20.00 -4.88 26.71
C VAL A 28 -20.22 -4.21 25.35
N LEU A 29 -21.47 -4.17 24.87
CA LEU A 29 -21.81 -3.50 23.61
C LEU A 29 -21.37 -2.03 23.59
N ARG A 30 -21.62 -1.29 24.69
CA ARG A 30 -21.14 0.09 24.83
C ARG A 30 -19.62 0.21 24.79
N ALA A 31 -18.91 -0.69 25.47
CA ALA A 31 -17.44 -0.69 25.47
C ALA A 31 -16.87 -0.96 24.07
N VAL A 32 -17.41 -1.97 23.37
CA VAL A 32 -16.98 -2.31 22.00
C VAL A 32 -17.31 -1.15 21.04
N PHE A 33 -18.51 -0.57 21.12
CA PHE A 33 -18.88 0.58 20.30
C PHE A 33 -17.92 1.76 20.50
N GLY A 34 -17.54 2.07 21.75
CA GLY A 34 -16.59 3.14 22.04
C GLY A 34 -15.21 2.93 21.39
N VAL A 35 -14.77 1.68 21.20
CA VAL A 35 -13.51 1.37 20.51
C VAL A 35 -13.64 1.55 18.99
N LEU A 36 -14.79 1.14 18.43
CA LEU A 36 -15.01 1.07 16.98
C LEU A 36 -15.67 2.33 16.39
N GLN A 37 -16.23 3.23 17.20
CA GLN A 37 -17.00 4.40 16.74
C GLN A 37 -16.26 5.32 15.75
N LYS A 38 -14.92 5.31 15.78
CA LYS A 38 -14.05 6.05 14.85
C LYS A 38 -14.06 5.52 13.42
N TYR A 39 -14.59 4.32 13.18
CA TYR A 39 -14.73 3.71 11.85
C TYR A 39 -16.18 3.82 11.37
N PRO A 40 -16.44 3.87 10.06
CA PRO A 40 -17.80 3.87 9.54
C PRO A 40 -18.44 2.48 9.70
N LEU A 41 -19.77 2.42 9.86
CA LEU A 41 -20.48 1.18 10.24
C LEU A 41 -20.31 0.07 9.20
N ASP A 42 -20.41 0.45 7.92
CA ASP A 42 -20.19 -0.43 6.77
C ASP A 42 -18.82 -1.11 6.79
N ALA A 43 -17.75 -0.38 7.14
CA ALA A 43 -16.42 -0.96 7.28
C ALA A 43 -16.34 -1.96 8.45
N VAL A 44 -17.04 -1.69 9.55
CA VAL A 44 -17.14 -2.61 10.69
C VAL A 44 -17.92 -3.88 10.34
N GLU A 45 -19.04 -3.74 9.64
CA GLU A 45 -19.85 -4.87 9.14
C GLU A 45 -19.04 -5.73 8.17
N ALA A 46 -18.35 -5.12 7.20
CA ALA A 46 -17.48 -5.83 6.27
C ALA A 46 -16.32 -6.56 6.97
N ALA A 47 -15.71 -5.92 7.98
CA ALA A 47 -14.63 -6.52 8.76
C ALA A 47 -15.09 -7.69 9.63
N LEU A 48 -16.30 -7.63 10.19
CA LEU A 48 -16.92 -8.75 10.90
C LEU A 48 -17.18 -9.92 9.96
N GLN A 49 -17.71 -9.66 8.76
CA GLN A 49 -17.91 -10.69 7.74
C GLN A 49 -16.57 -11.33 7.33
N ALA A 50 -15.55 -10.52 7.04
CA ALA A 50 -14.22 -11.00 6.69
C ALA A 50 -13.51 -11.77 7.83
N HIS A 51 -13.90 -11.56 9.09
CA HIS A 51 -13.45 -12.38 10.22
C HIS A 51 -14.13 -13.75 10.22
N MET A 52 -15.44 -13.80 9.96
CA MET A 52 -16.19 -15.06 9.91
C MET A 52 -15.78 -15.93 8.71
N ASP A 53 -15.46 -15.31 7.58
CA ASP A 53 -15.00 -16.01 6.36
C ASP A 53 -13.55 -16.51 6.47
N ASP A 54 -12.80 -16.09 7.49
CA ASP A 54 -11.41 -16.51 7.70
C ASP A 54 -11.36 -17.92 8.31
N PRO A 55 -10.79 -18.93 7.62
CA PRO A 55 -10.81 -20.33 8.09
C PRO A 55 -9.97 -20.57 9.35
N ASP A 56 -9.08 -19.64 9.71
CA ASP A 56 -8.27 -19.73 10.93
C ASP A 56 -8.81 -18.81 12.02
N ALA A 57 -9.01 -17.52 11.72
CA ALA A 57 -9.48 -16.55 12.71
C ALA A 57 -10.97 -16.73 13.04
N GLY A 58 -11.78 -17.12 12.07
CA GLY A 58 -13.23 -17.32 12.19
C GLY A 58 -13.62 -18.49 13.09
N ARG A 59 -12.67 -19.31 13.54
CA ARG A 59 -12.89 -20.35 14.56
C ARG A 59 -13.17 -19.78 15.95
N PHE A 60 -12.76 -18.53 16.20
CA PHE A 60 -12.89 -17.86 17.49
C PHE A 60 -13.79 -16.63 17.38
N PRO A 61 -14.52 -16.27 18.45
CA PRO A 61 -15.36 -15.09 18.45
C PRO A 61 -14.52 -13.83 18.18
N PRO A 62 -15.02 -12.89 17.35
CA PRO A 62 -14.28 -11.68 17.06
C PRO A 62 -14.13 -10.81 18.30
N THR A 63 -12.93 -10.26 18.45
CA THR A 63 -12.63 -9.20 19.42
C THR A 63 -12.66 -7.86 18.70
N PRO A 64 -12.81 -6.72 19.42
CA PRO A 64 -12.70 -5.41 18.78
C PRO A 64 -11.36 -5.23 18.04
N ALA A 65 -10.29 -5.82 18.56
CA ALA A 65 -8.97 -5.78 17.94
C ALA A 65 -8.93 -6.54 16.60
N HIS A 66 -9.57 -7.70 16.51
CA HIS A 66 -9.68 -8.46 15.24
C HIS A 66 -10.39 -7.63 14.18
N VAL A 67 -11.50 -6.98 14.53
CA VAL A 67 -12.25 -6.11 13.63
C VAL A 67 -11.39 -4.94 13.17
N VAL A 68 -10.68 -4.26 14.07
CA VAL A 68 -9.74 -3.19 13.70
C VAL A 68 -8.66 -3.69 12.74
N GLY A 69 -8.14 -4.90 12.95
CA GLY A 69 -7.15 -5.54 12.08
C GLY A 69 -7.67 -5.82 10.67
N LYS A 70 -8.97 -6.10 10.53
CA LYS A 70 -9.63 -6.32 9.22
C LYS A 70 -10.06 -5.02 8.54
N ILE A 71 -10.32 -3.94 9.30
CA ILE A 71 -10.65 -2.61 8.76
C ILE A 71 -9.41 -1.91 8.20
N ARG A 72 -8.28 -2.02 8.89
CA ARG A 72 -7.03 -1.46 8.39
C ARG A 72 -6.56 -2.31 7.20
N PRO A 73 -6.05 -1.69 6.11
CA PRO A 73 -5.23 -2.42 5.16
C PRO A 73 -4.18 -3.18 5.97
N SER A 74 -3.98 -4.47 5.71
CA SER A 74 -2.86 -5.15 6.33
C SER A 74 -1.58 -4.39 5.96
N ASP A 75 -0.55 -4.47 6.80
CA ASP A 75 0.74 -3.87 6.50
C ASP A 75 1.25 -4.34 5.10
N ALA A 76 0.95 -5.59 4.73
CA ALA A 76 1.19 -6.12 3.40
C ALA A 76 0.39 -5.40 2.31
N ASP A 77 -0.91 -5.13 2.51
CA ASP A 77 -1.75 -4.40 1.55
C ASP A 77 -1.30 -2.95 1.39
N ALA A 78 -0.96 -2.29 2.49
CA ALA A 78 -0.46 -0.92 2.46
C ALA A 78 0.85 -0.83 1.67
N ALA A 79 1.78 -1.76 1.92
CA ALA A 79 3.02 -1.86 1.16
C ALA A 79 2.78 -2.19 -0.33
N ALA A 80 1.84 -3.09 -0.64
CA ALA A 80 1.49 -3.47 -2.00
C ALA A 80 0.90 -2.28 -2.79
N ILE A 81 -0.01 -1.53 -2.18
CA ILE A 81 -0.61 -0.32 -2.76
C ILE A 81 0.49 0.71 -3.02
N ALA A 82 1.33 0.99 -2.03
CA ALA A 82 2.45 1.91 -2.17
C ALA A 82 3.40 1.49 -3.30
N TRP A 83 3.79 0.22 -3.35
CA TRP A 83 4.64 -0.33 -4.41
C TRP A 83 3.98 -0.22 -5.79
N SER A 84 2.66 -0.41 -5.90
CA SER A 84 1.96 -0.25 -7.17
C SER A 84 2.05 1.19 -7.70
N ARG A 85 2.05 2.19 -6.81
CA ARG A 85 2.25 3.61 -7.17
C ARG A 85 3.67 3.82 -7.69
N VAL A 86 4.67 3.22 -7.03
CA VAL A 86 6.08 3.24 -7.47
C VAL A 86 6.26 2.60 -8.85
N VAL A 87 5.71 1.42 -9.10
CA VAL A 87 5.82 0.76 -10.42
C VAL A 87 5.13 1.57 -11.52
N LYS A 88 3.98 2.19 -11.23
CA LYS A 88 3.34 3.12 -12.17
C LYS A 88 4.23 4.35 -12.43
N ALA A 89 4.85 4.89 -11.39
CA ALA A 89 5.79 6.01 -11.47
C ALA A 89 6.97 5.70 -12.40
N ILE A 90 7.59 4.53 -12.23
CA ILE A 90 8.73 4.10 -13.08
C ILE A 90 8.33 4.11 -14.55
N ARG A 91 7.11 3.66 -14.87
CA ARG A 91 6.61 3.56 -16.25
C ARG A 91 6.20 4.90 -16.86
N HIS A 92 5.67 5.82 -16.07
CA HIS A 92 5.10 7.08 -16.58
C HIS A 92 6.06 8.26 -16.52
N VAL A 93 6.94 8.27 -15.52
CA VAL A 93 7.82 9.40 -15.20
C VAL A 93 9.25 9.10 -15.66
N GLY A 94 9.66 7.82 -15.61
CA GLY A 94 10.95 7.35 -16.11
C GLY A 94 12.13 7.67 -15.20
N TYR A 95 13.32 7.22 -15.61
CA TYR A 95 14.57 7.31 -14.84
C TYR A 95 15.04 8.74 -14.58
N MET A 96 14.77 9.64 -15.53
CA MET A 96 15.35 10.99 -15.59
C MET A 96 14.59 12.02 -14.73
N ALA A 97 13.75 11.56 -13.83
CA ALA A 97 12.70 12.37 -13.23
C ALA A 97 12.66 12.21 -11.71
N THR A 98 12.04 13.18 -11.01
CA THR A 98 11.95 13.25 -9.55
C THR A 98 10.47 13.20 -9.10
N PRO A 99 9.81 12.02 -9.15
CA PRO A 99 8.38 11.94 -8.84
C PRO A 99 8.09 12.23 -7.37
N ASP A 100 7.04 13.01 -7.10
CA ASP A 100 6.51 13.14 -5.74
C ASP A 100 5.31 12.21 -5.54
N CYS A 101 5.54 11.16 -4.76
CA CYS A 101 4.52 10.18 -4.41
C CYS A 101 3.55 10.65 -3.30
N GLY A 102 3.78 11.83 -2.70
CA GLY A 102 2.95 12.39 -1.62
C GLY A 102 2.98 11.57 -0.31
N ASP A 103 3.94 10.66 -0.17
CA ASP A 103 4.08 9.76 0.98
C ASP A 103 5.55 9.65 1.39
N ARG A 104 5.87 10.20 2.57
CA ARG A 104 7.22 10.20 3.15
C ARG A 104 7.80 8.78 3.27
N ARG A 105 6.97 7.77 3.54
CA ARG A 105 7.42 6.38 3.71
C ARG A 105 7.87 5.77 2.38
N ILE A 106 7.19 6.11 1.28
CA ILE A 106 7.60 5.72 -0.07
C ILE A 106 8.97 6.33 -0.40
N HIS A 107 9.16 7.62 -0.12
CA HIS A 107 10.44 8.29 -0.34
C HIS A 107 11.56 7.67 0.50
N ALA A 108 11.30 7.36 1.78
CA ALA A 108 12.30 6.75 2.67
C ALA A 108 12.73 5.37 2.18
N ALA A 109 11.77 4.52 1.81
CA ALA A 109 12.05 3.20 1.29
C ALA A 109 12.88 3.24 0.00
N ILE A 110 12.51 4.10 -0.96
CA ILE A 110 13.25 4.23 -2.24
C ILE A 110 14.68 4.71 -2.01
N ASN A 111 14.88 5.71 -1.16
CA ASN A 111 16.21 6.21 -0.83
C ASN A 111 17.08 5.11 -0.21
N SER A 112 16.52 4.32 0.71
CA SER A 112 17.22 3.19 1.32
C SER A 112 17.51 2.04 0.36
N MET A 113 16.71 1.88 -0.70
CA MET A 113 16.98 0.93 -1.78
C MET A 113 18.07 1.40 -2.76
N GLY A 114 18.63 2.60 -2.56
CA GLY A 114 19.68 3.17 -3.41
C GLY A 114 19.18 4.17 -4.44
N GLY A 115 17.98 4.74 -4.25
CA GLY A 115 17.47 5.86 -5.03
C GLY A 115 16.63 5.49 -6.25
N TRP A 116 16.02 6.52 -6.85
CA TRP A 116 15.08 6.39 -7.97
C TRP A 116 15.72 5.84 -9.23
N SER A 117 16.90 6.37 -9.53
CA SER A 117 17.71 6.01 -10.69
C SER A 117 18.01 4.50 -10.71
N ARG A 118 18.48 3.95 -9.58
CA ARG A 118 18.74 2.51 -9.43
C ARG A 118 17.47 1.68 -9.64
N LEU A 119 16.35 2.13 -9.09
CA LEU A 119 15.08 1.42 -9.19
C LEU A 119 14.56 1.37 -10.65
N CYS A 120 14.71 2.46 -11.40
CA CYS A 120 14.23 2.57 -12.78
C CYS A 120 15.02 1.72 -13.79
N VAL A 121 16.25 1.33 -13.48
CA VAL A 121 17.09 0.47 -14.35
C VAL A 121 16.99 -1.02 -13.99
N LEU A 122 16.21 -1.38 -12.97
CA LEU A 122 16.01 -2.78 -12.61
C LEU A 122 15.33 -3.54 -13.75
N GLN A 123 15.80 -4.76 -13.98
CA GLN A 123 15.14 -5.69 -14.88
C GLN A 123 13.79 -6.14 -14.31
N GLU A 124 12.84 -6.47 -15.18
CA GLU A 124 11.50 -6.88 -14.77
C GLU A 124 11.51 -8.12 -13.86
N THR A 125 12.48 -9.02 -14.06
CA THR A 125 12.74 -10.19 -13.21
C THR A 125 13.21 -9.84 -11.79
N ALA A 126 13.82 -8.66 -11.59
CA ALA A 126 14.28 -8.19 -10.29
C ALA A 126 13.19 -7.46 -9.49
N LEU A 127 12.10 -7.02 -10.15
CA LEU A 127 11.04 -6.25 -9.51
C LEU A 127 10.33 -6.96 -8.35
N PRO A 128 10.08 -8.30 -8.38
CA PRO A 128 9.45 -8.98 -7.24
C PRO A 128 10.33 -8.95 -5.99
N PHE A 129 11.66 -9.08 -6.15
CA PHE A 129 12.60 -8.98 -5.04
C PHE A 129 12.66 -7.55 -4.50
N ALA A 130 12.72 -6.57 -5.40
CA ALA A 130 12.63 -5.16 -5.04
C ALA A 130 11.31 -4.82 -4.31
N ALA A 131 10.19 -5.44 -4.70
CA ALA A 131 8.89 -5.27 -4.03
C ALA A 131 8.92 -5.76 -2.59
N ARG A 132 9.57 -6.90 -2.32
CA ARG A 132 9.73 -7.45 -0.97
C ARG A 132 10.62 -6.57 -0.08
N ASP A 133 11.75 -6.13 -0.63
CA ASP A 133 12.67 -5.25 0.08
C ASP A 133 12.01 -3.90 0.35
N PHE A 134 11.28 -3.35 -0.64
CA PHE A 134 10.46 -2.15 -0.49
C PHE A 134 9.41 -2.31 0.60
N ALA A 135 8.65 -3.41 0.62
CA ALA A 135 7.61 -3.63 1.62
C ALA A 135 8.19 -3.62 3.04
N THR A 136 9.34 -4.27 3.23
CA THR A 136 10.04 -4.29 4.52
C THR A 136 10.47 -2.87 4.93
N LEU A 137 11.06 -2.10 4.02
CA LEU A 137 11.53 -0.74 4.30
C LEU A 137 10.39 0.25 4.51
N TYR A 138 9.31 0.13 3.73
CA TYR A 138 8.13 0.99 3.79
C TYR A 138 7.41 0.87 5.14
N LEU A 139 7.27 -0.36 5.66
CA LEU A 139 6.66 -0.61 6.96
C LEU A 139 7.53 -0.13 8.12
N ASN A 140 8.86 -0.12 7.94
CA ASN A 140 9.82 0.34 8.93
C ASN A 140 10.33 1.76 8.66
N ALA A 141 9.63 2.55 7.86
CA ALA A 141 10.10 3.86 7.40
C ALA A 141 10.36 4.87 8.52
N ASP A 142 9.73 4.69 9.69
CA ASP A 142 9.94 5.55 10.86
C ASP A 142 11.33 5.33 11.49
N ALA A 143 11.97 4.18 11.26
CA ALA A 143 13.34 3.88 11.67
C ALA A 143 14.39 4.28 10.61
N LEU A 144 13.97 4.71 9.42
CA LEU A 144 14.86 5.13 8.35
C LEU A 144 15.27 6.60 8.49
N PRO A 145 16.43 7.00 7.92
CA PRO A 145 16.81 8.40 7.83
C PRO A 145 15.71 9.25 7.19
N ALA A 146 15.68 10.54 7.52
CA ALA A 146 14.76 11.46 6.88
C ALA A 146 14.93 11.38 5.35
N PRO A 147 13.85 11.11 4.59
CA PRO A 147 13.98 10.91 3.17
C PRO A 147 14.40 12.19 2.47
N LEU A 148 15.33 12.04 1.53
CA LEU A 148 15.57 13.03 0.51
C LEU A 148 14.41 13.00 -0.51
N PRO A 149 14.15 14.11 -1.23
CA PRO A 149 13.28 14.08 -2.39
C PRO A 149 13.73 12.97 -3.36
N ILE A 150 12.80 12.13 -3.84
CA ILE A 150 13.10 11.09 -4.81
C ILE A 150 13.75 11.71 -6.05
N GLY A 151 14.93 11.23 -6.44
CA GLY A 151 15.68 11.79 -7.56
C GLY A 151 16.59 12.96 -7.18
N ALA A 152 16.82 13.23 -5.89
CA ALA A 152 17.83 14.19 -5.42
C ALA A 152 19.24 13.91 -5.97
N GLU A 153 19.56 12.67 -6.37
CA GLU A 153 20.79 12.35 -7.09
C GLU A 153 20.93 13.10 -8.43
N ASN A 154 19.82 13.58 -8.99
CA ASN A 154 19.76 14.37 -10.21
C ASN A 154 19.83 15.88 -9.97
N ALA A 155 20.00 16.34 -8.72
CA ALA A 155 20.02 17.77 -8.37
C ALA A 155 21.03 18.58 -9.19
N SER A 156 22.24 18.04 -9.42
CA SER A 156 23.24 18.71 -10.28
C SER A 156 22.76 18.83 -11.74
N ARG A 157 22.06 17.82 -12.26
CA ARG A 157 21.53 17.84 -13.63
C ARG A 157 20.37 18.83 -13.77
N ILE A 158 19.56 18.97 -12.72
CA ILE A 158 18.52 20.01 -12.62
C ILE A 158 19.16 21.40 -12.60
N ALA A 159 20.18 21.60 -11.75
CA ALA A 159 20.90 22.88 -11.65
C ALA A 159 21.57 23.28 -12.97
N HIS A 160 22.00 22.32 -13.79
CA HIS A 160 22.56 22.54 -15.11
C HIS A 160 21.53 22.59 -16.24
N GLY A 161 20.22 22.53 -15.94
CA GLY A 161 19.14 22.57 -16.93
C GLY A 161 19.09 21.34 -17.85
N GLN A 162 19.79 20.26 -17.48
CA GLN A 162 19.86 19.01 -18.24
C GLN A 162 18.72 18.05 -17.91
N LEU A 163 17.98 18.33 -16.83
CA LEU A 163 16.75 17.66 -16.43
C LEU A 163 15.75 18.71 -15.93
N GLN A 164 14.52 18.66 -16.43
CA GLN A 164 13.43 19.44 -15.86
C GLN A 164 12.92 18.74 -14.59
N GLU A 165 12.64 19.49 -13.52
CA GLU A 165 11.88 18.96 -12.38
C GLU A 165 10.50 18.52 -12.87
N PRO A 166 10.17 17.22 -12.89
CA PRO A 166 8.82 16.80 -13.16
C PRO A 166 8.06 16.87 -11.84
N HIS A 167 7.29 17.94 -11.68
CA HIS A 167 6.24 18.05 -10.68
C HIS A 167 5.07 17.13 -11.06
N VAL A 168 5.30 15.83 -11.09
CA VAL A 168 4.23 14.85 -11.32
C VAL A 168 3.81 14.31 -9.96
N LEU A 169 2.69 14.83 -9.45
CA LEU A 169 1.99 14.20 -8.34
C LEU A 169 1.41 12.89 -8.85
N ILE A 170 1.75 11.80 -8.18
CA ILE A 170 1.11 10.52 -8.46
C ILE A 170 -0.11 10.43 -7.56
N GLY A 171 -1.28 10.74 -8.14
CA GLY A 171 -2.56 10.66 -7.46
C GLY A 171 -2.81 9.27 -6.87
N ALA A 172 -3.79 9.15 -5.97
CA ALA A 172 -4.14 7.86 -5.35
C ALA A 172 -4.57 6.80 -6.40
N ASP A 173 -5.05 7.23 -7.57
CA ASP A 173 -5.38 6.37 -8.71
C ASP A 173 -4.16 5.98 -9.58
N GLY A 174 -3.01 6.61 -9.30
CA GLY A 174 -1.75 6.41 -10.01
C GLY A 174 -1.66 7.12 -11.36
N LYS A 175 -2.53 8.10 -11.63
CA LYS A 175 -2.37 9.00 -12.77
C LYS A 175 -1.45 10.17 -12.40
N PRO A 176 -0.72 10.72 -13.38
CA PRO A 176 -0.05 12.00 -13.20
C PRO A 176 -1.11 13.09 -13.03
N GLU A 177 -1.21 13.65 -11.83
CA GLU A 177 -1.95 14.87 -11.57
C GLU A 177 -1.02 16.06 -11.71
N GLY A 178 -1.45 17.07 -12.47
CA GLY A 178 -0.70 18.32 -12.57
C GLY A 178 -0.75 19.07 -11.25
N VAL A 179 0.38 19.64 -10.83
CA VAL A 179 0.39 20.62 -9.74
C VAL A 179 -0.39 21.86 -10.18
N PRO A 180 -1.30 22.42 -9.35
CA PRO A 180 -2.00 23.65 -9.70
C PRO A 180 -1.01 24.76 -10.10
N GLY A 181 -1.07 25.20 -11.36
CA GLY A 181 -0.21 26.28 -11.89
C GLY A 181 1.04 25.84 -12.67
N VAL A 182 1.31 24.54 -12.83
CA VAL A 182 2.45 24.04 -13.63
C VAL A 182 1.96 23.25 -14.86
N PRO A 183 2.36 23.60 -16.10
CA PRO A 183 2.00 22.84 -17.29
C PRO A 183 2.60 21.43 -17.27
N VAL A 184 1.77 20.40 -17.52
CA VAL A 184 2.23 19.02 -17.70
C VAL A 184 2.78 18.87 -19.12
N GLU A 185 4.06 19.17 -19.31
CA GLU A 185 4.72 19.04 -20.61
C GLU A 185 5.04 17.55 -20.89
N ARG A 186 4.40 16.99 -21.94
CA ARG A 186 4.28 15.53 -22.17
C ARG A 186 5.47 14.87 -22.88
N HIS A 187 6.61 15.54 -23.01
CA HIS A 187 7.74 14.97 -23.78
C HIS A 187 8.74 14.29 -22.86
N LEU A 188 8.51 13.00 -22.58
CA LEU A 188 9.50 12.14 -21.93
C LEU A 188 10.69 11.95 -22.91
N PRO A 189 11.94 12.22 -22.51
CA PRO A 189 13.09 11.87 -23.34
C PRO A 189 13.19 10.35 -23.50
N GLU A 190 13.48 9.88 -24.72
CA GLU A 190 13.69 8.46 -25.02
C GLU A 190 14.81 7.88 -24.14
N PRO A 191 14.60 6.70 -23.51
CA PRO A 191 15.61 6.08 -22.68
C PRO A 191 16.83 5.66 -23.53
N PRO A 192 18.05 5.62 -22.94
CA PRO A 192 19.24 5.25 -23.68
C PRO A 192 19.12 3.83 -24.27
N PRO A 193 19.68 3.58 -25.47
CA PRO A 193 19.58 2.29 -26.14
C PRO A 193 20.15 1.17 -25.25
N GLY A 194 19.39 0.10 -25.08
CA GLY A 194 19.74 -1.04 -24.20
C GLY A 194 19.11 -1.00 -22.81
N THR A 195 18.34 0.04 -22.47
CA THR A 195 17.59 0.10 -21.20
C THR A 195 16.44 -0.93 -21.21
N PRO A 196 16.42 -1.91 -20.29
CA PRO A 196 15.32 -2.86 -20.19
C PRO A 196 14.06 -2.13 -19.70
N LEU A 197 13.11 -1.89 -20.60
CA LEU A 197 11.83 -1.28 -20.26
C LEU A 197 10.83 -2.36 -19.82
N ILE A 198 10.10 -2.07 -18.75
CA ILE A 198 9.01 -2.92 -18.25
C ILE A 198 7.84 -2.84 -19.25
N ARG A 199 7.75 -3.79 -20.17
CA ARG A 199 6.85 -3.72 -21.32
C ARG A 199 5.44 -4.22 -21.03
N ASP A 200 5.24 -5.13 -20.07
CA ASP A 200 3.90 -5.69 -19.80
C ASP A 200 3.32 -5.26 -18.43
N ARG A 201 2.13 -4.67 -18.47
CA ARG A 201 1.39 -4.14 -17.32
C ARG A 201 0.69 -5.22 -16.49
N ARG A 202 0.31 -6.33 -17.11
CA ARG A 202 -0.53 -7.35 -16.45
C ARG A 202 0.28 -8.46 -15.80
N GLU A 203 1.50 -8.70 -16.26
CA GLU A 203 2.32 -9.80 -15.76
C GLU A 203 3.08 -9.42 -14.48
N ALA A 204 3.70 -8.24 -14.44
CA ALA A 204 4.38 -7.73 -13.25
C ALA A 204 3.43 -7.57 -12.04
N LEU A 205 2.23 -7.01 -12.23
CA LEU A 205 1.22 -6.89 -11.17
C LEU A 205 0.73 -8.25 -10.68
N ARG A 206 0.56 -9.25 -11.57
CA ARG A 206 0.18 -10.60 -11.18
C ARG A 206 1.31 -11.34 -10.46
N SER A 207 2.55 -11.16 -10.88
CA SER A 207 3.73 -11.75 -10.24
C SER A 207 3.95 -11.17 -8.84
N VAL A 208 3.81 -9.85 -8.68
CA VAL A 208 3.88 -9.16 -7.38
C VAL A 208 2.73 -9.58 -6.46
N MET A 209 1.49 -9.60 -6.95
CA MET A 209 0.34 -10.10 -6.17
C MET A 209 0.57 -11.55 -5.74
N ARG A 210 1.11 -12.41 -6.61
CA ARG A 210 1.42 -13.81 -6.30
C ARG A 210 2.52 -13.96 -5.25
N VAL A 211 3.56 -13.13 -5.29
CA VAL A 211 4.65 -13.16 -4.29
C VAL A 211 4.19 -12.59 -2.95
N LEU A 212 3.33 -11.57 -2.95
CA LEU A 212 2.80 -10.97 -1.72
C LEU A 212 1.65 -11.81 -1.11
N GLN A 213 0.87 -12.53 -1.92
CA GLN A 213 -0.19 -13.45 -1.47
C GLN A 213 0.32 -14.87 -1.21
N GLY A 214 1.49 -15.24 -1.73
CA GLY A 214 2.08 -16.59 -1.66
C GLY A 214 2.85 -16.92 -0.37
N GLY A 215 2.57 -16.23 0.74
CA GLY A 215 3.16 -16.50 2.04
C GLY A 215 2.41 -17.53 2.90
N LYS A 216 1.49 -18.32 2.31
CA LYS A 216 0.73 -19.34 3.04
C LYS A 216 0.50 -20.59 2.18
N GLY A 217 1.28 -21.63 2.46
CA GLY A 217 0.98 -23.02 2.11
C GLY A 217 1.61 -23.56 0.83
N GLU A 218 2.81 -24.11 0.96
CA GLU A 218 3.22 -25.38 0.34
C GLU A 218 4.53 -25.83 1.03
N ASP A 219 4.37 -26.25 2.29
CA ASP A 219 5.27 -27.22 2.90
C ASP A 219 4.62 -28.58 2.68
N ASP A 220 4.84 -29.14 1.49
CA ASP A 220 4.53 -30.54 1.23
C ASP A 220 5.85 -31.29 1.07
N GLY A 221 6.07 -32.16 2.06
CA GLY A 221 7.27 -32.91 2.30
C GLY A 221 7.77 -33.71 1.09
N GLN A 222 9.09 -33.69 0.95
CA GLN A 222 9.85 -34.85 0.48
C GLN A 222 10.97 -35.10 1.49
N GLY A 223 10.89 -36.23 2.17
CA GLY A 223 11.88 -36.73 3.13
C GLY A 223 11.27 -37.70 4.12
#